data_AF-A0A8H1LN68-F1
#
_entry.id   AF-A0A8H1LN68-F1
#
_cell.length_a   1.000
_cell.length_b   1.000
_cell.length_c   1.000
_cell.angle_alpha   90.00
_cell.angle_beta   90.00
_cell.angle_gamma   90.00
#
_symmetry.space_group_name_H-M   'P 1'
#
loop_
_entity.id
_entity.type
_entity.pdbx_description
1 polymer ?
#
loop_
_entity_poly.entity_id
_entity_poly.type
_entity_poly.pdbx_seq_one_letter_code
_entity_poly.pdbx_strand_id
1 'polypeptide(L)'
;MLDIGYALSRRFPDPPQTDYRTADVHALRHDLFCGDVYLADTESDRELSTAWGWVPVLDFAWALCDIAEDLDRDPRGARSPGPHHATLDFTESADLLSFTRRFGWVEITGDWPAARDEGPLTFSHTELRREARDFLHDLVADLTDMHEGLADNPAVWTLMSRFPRV
;
A
#
# COMPACT_ATOMS: atom_id res chain seq x y z
N MET A 1 -12.04 -6.90 10.27
CA MET A 1 -12.08 -6.02 9.07
C MET A 1 -10.71 -5.39 8.88
N LEU A 2 -10.17 -5.45 7.67
CA LEU A 2 -8.89 -4.84 7.29
C LEU A 2 -9.00 -3.32 7.29
N ASP A 3 -8.17 -2.68 8.10
CA ASP A 3 -7.90 -1.24 8.05
C ASP A 3 -6.48 -1.01 7.53
N ILE A 4 -6.30 -0.02 6.67
CA ILE A 4 -4.99 0.35 6.11
C ILE A 4 -4.84 1.85 6.30
N GLY A 5 -3.73 2.26 6.88
CA GLY A 5 -3.47 3.67 7.11
C GLY A 5 -2.01 4.03 7.03
N TYR A 6 -1.76 5.33 7.19
CA TYR A 6 -0.45 5.93 7.05
C TYR A 6 -0.25 7.10 8.02
N ALA A 7 1.02 7.45 8.25
CA ALA A 7 1.39 8.67 8.95
C ALA A 7 2.61 9.30 8.27
N LEU A 8 2.47 10.54 7.75
CA LEU A 8 3.59 11.25 7.13
C LEU A 8 4.66 11.61 8.16
N SER A 9 5.90 11.39 7.78
CA SER A 9 7.06 11.62 8.63
C SER A 9 7.49 13.06 8.59
N ARG A 10 7.71 13.65 9.77
CA ARG A 10 8.36 14.96 9.90
C ARG A 10 9.87 14.90 9.76
N ARG A 11 10.46 13.69 9.74
CA ARG A 11 11.92 13.49 9.66
C ARG A 11 12.43 13.60 8.23
N PHE A 12 11.60 13.27 7.26
CA PHE A 12 11.90 13.31 5.84
C PHE A 12 10.86 14.20 5.14
N PRO A 13 10.88 15.52 5.41
CA PRO A 13 9.96 16.43 4.75
C PRO A 13 10.29 16.52 3.25
N ASP A 14 9.26 16.70 2.45
CA ASP A 14 9.42 16.98 1.02
C ASP A 14 10.29 18.22 0.81
N PRO A 15 11.09 18.28 -0.28
CA PRO A 15 11.88 19.45 -0.59
C PRO A 15 11.01 20.72 -0.70
N PRO A 16 11.44 21.86 -0.14
CA PRO A 16 10.60 23.07 -0.08
C PRO A 16 10.29 23.73 -1.44
N GLN A 17 10.94 23.27 -2.51
CA GLN A 17 10.75 23.77 -3.88
C GLN A 17 10.05 22.74 -4.79
N THR A 18 9.51 21.67 -4.23
CA THR A 18 8.82 20.63 -4.99
C THR A 18 7.59 21.21 -5.70
N ASP A 19 7.59 21.15 -7.03
CA ASP A 19 6.39 21.39 -7.83
C ASP A 19 5.65 20.07 -8.05
N TYR A 20 4.63 19.84 -7.23
CA TYR A 20 3.85 18.59 -7.28
C TYR A 20 3.10 18.40 -8.60
N ARG A 21 2.86 19.46 -9.38
CA ARG A 21 2.21 19.36 -10.71
C ARG A 21 3.08 18.60 -11.72
N THR A 22 4.39 18.74 -11.59
CA THR A 22 5.38 18.26 -12.56
C THR A 22 6.36 17.24 -11.98
N ALA A 23 6.27 16.95 -10.68
CA ALA A 23 7.01 15.87 -10.03
C ALA A 23 6.89 14.57 -10.85
N ASP A 24 8.03 13.98 -11.17
CA ASP A 24 8.06 12.76 -11.98
C ASP A 24 7.62 11.54 -11.15
N VAL A 25 7.41 10.43 -11.86
CA VAL A 25 6.96 9.18 -11.24
C VAL A 25 7.97 8.67 -10.22
N HIS A 26 9.27 8.89 -10.42
CA HIS A 26 10.28 8.42 -9.49
C HIS A 26 10.17 9.17 -8.17
N ALA A 27 10.09 10.51 -8.22
CA ALA A 27 9.92 11.34 -7.04
C ALA A 27 8.65 10.97 -6.27
N LEU A 28 7.51 10.82 -6.96
CA LEU A 28 6.24 10.43 -6.34
C LEU A 28 6.28 9.04 -5.70
N ARG A 29 7.10 8.12 -6.22
CA ARG A 29 7.18 6.74 -5.74
C ARG A 29 8.28 6.50 -4.71
N HIS A 30 9.28 7.36 -4.62
CA HIS A 30 10.47 7.05 -3.83
C HIS A 30 10.95 8.19 -2.95
N ASP A 31 10.75 9.44 -3.36
CA ASP A 31 11.37 10.60 -2.70
C ASP A 31 10.39 11.44 -1.89
N LEU A 32 9.10 11.37 -2.22
CA LEU A 32 8.04 12.20 -1.65
C LEU A 32 7.11 11.40 -0.74
N PHE A 33 6.47 12.10 0.19
CA PHE A 33 5.46 11.54 1.09
C PHE A 33 5.98 10.39 1.96
N CYS A 34 7.23 10.49 2.40
CA CYS A 34 7.84 9.50 3.27
C CYS A 34 7.13 9.45 4.63
N GLY A 35 6.88 8.25 5.12
CA GLY A 35 6.06 8.04 6.31
C GLY A 35 6.13 6.62 6.86
N ASP A 36 5.09 6.31 7.63
CA ASP A 36 4.78 4.99 8.16
C ASP A 36 3.49 4.49 7.55
N VAL A 37 3.39 3.18 7.41
CA VAL A 37 2.17 2.50 6.95
C VAL A 37 1.83 1.37 7.92
N TYR A 38 0.55 1.06 8.03
CA TYR A 38 0.08 -0.06 8.81
C TYR A 38 -1.06 -0.80 8.11
N LEU A 39 -1.18 -2.09 8.43
CA LEU A 39 -2.34 -2.92 8.12
C LEU A 39 -2.84 -3.49 9.45
N ALA A 40 -4.13 -3.33 9.75
CA ALA A 40 -4.71 -3.80 11.01
C ALA A 40 -5.94 -4.67 10.77
N ASP A 41 -6.09 -5.71 11.58
CA ASP A 41 -7.37 -6.37 11.77
C ASP A 41 -8.09 -5.77 12.97
N THR A 42 -9.07 -4.92 12.68
CA THR A 42 -9.84 -4.20 13.71
C THR A 42 -10.70 -5.12 14.59
N GLU A 43 -10.93 -6.37 14.19
CA GLU A 43 -11.68 -7.33 15.00
C GLU A 43 -10.79 -8.10 15.98
N SER A 44 -9.57 -8.45 15.56
CA SER A 44 -8.63 -9.17 16.40
C SER A 44 -7.61 -8.28 17.12
N ASP A 45 -7.66 -6.96 16.88
CA ASP A 45 -6.77 -5.95 17.47
C ASP A 45 -5.28 -6.25 17.20
N ARG A 46 -4.98 -6.72 15.98
CA ARG A 46 -3.62 -7.06 15.51
C ARG A 46 -3.20 -6.14 14.38
N GLU A 47 -1.94 -5.71 14.39
CA GLU A 47 -1.43 -4.70 13.46
C GLU A 47 -0.03 -5.03 12.95
N LEU A 48 0.16 -4.95 11.63
CA LEU A 48 1.47 -4.91 11.00
C LEU A 48 1.83 -3.47 10.69
N SER A 49 2.76 -2.91 11.44
CA SER A 49 3.19 -1.50 11.34
C SER A 49 4.67 -1.40 11.03
N THR A 50 5.04 -0.51 10.12
CA THR A 50 6.46 -0.28 9.77
C THR A 50 7.18 0.53 10.86
N ALA A 51 6.61 1.65 11.31
CA ALA A 51 7.20 2.55 12.32
C ALA A 51 8.67 2.97 12.05
N TRP A 52 9.04 3.08 10.77
CA TRP A 52 10.36 3.49 10.28
C TRP A 52 10.44 4.98 9.88
N GLY A 53 9.35 5.52 9.36
CA GLY A 53 9.18 6.91 8.97
C GLY A 53 9.75 7.29 7.61
N TRP A 54 10.21 6.34 6.78
CA TRP A 54 10.79 6.60 5.46
C TRP A 54 10.04 5.91 4.31
N VAL A 55 8.96 5.17 4.59
CA VAL A 55 8.21 4.44 3.56
C VAL A 55 7.52 5.44 2.64
N PRO A 56 7.74 5.41 1.32
CA PRO A 56 7.00 6.27 0.39
C PRO A 56 5.54 5.81 0.35
N VAL A 57 4.64 6.52 1.05
CA VAL A 57 3.29 6.00 1.33
C VAL A 57 2.44 5.87 0.07
N LEU A 58 2.66 6.73 -0.93
CA LEU A 58 1.97 6.65 -2.22
C LEU A 58 2.41 5.43 -3.04
N ASP A 59 3.70 5.10 -3.01
CA ASP A 59 4.21 3.89 -3.64
C ASP A 59 3.67 2.64 -2.97
N PHE A 60 3.63 2.63 -1.64
CA PHE A 60 3.02 1.53 -0.89
C PHE A 60 1.56 1.33 -1.30
N ALA A 61 0.74 2.39 -1.38
CA ALA A 61 -0.65 2.31 -1.81
C ALA A 61 -0.80 1.77 -3.25
N TRP A 62 0.05 2.24 -4.15
CA TRP A 62 0.10 1.76 -5.53
C TRP A 62 0.46 0.27 -5.57
N ALA A 63 1.58 -0.11 -4.97
CA ALA A 63 2.08 -1.47 -4.94
C ALA A 63 1.07 -2.44 -4.33
N LEU A 64 0.36 -2.02 -3.27
CA LEU A 64 -0.68 -2.82 -2.63
C LEU A 64 -1.86 -3.10 -3.59
N CYS A 65 -2.29 -2.09 -4.36
CA CYS A 65 -3.29 -2.27 -5.40
C CYS A 65 -2.81 -3.25 -6.48
N ASP A 66 -1.56 -3.10 -6.95
CA ASP A 66 -0.95 -4.00 -7.93
C ASP A 66 -0.90 -5.44 -7.42
N ILE A 67 -0.47 -5.64 -6.18
CA ILE A 67 -0.44 -6.95 -5.51
C ILE A 67 -1.84 -7.57 -5.42
N ALA A 68 -2.85 -6.79 -5.03
CA ALA A 68 -4.22 -7.28 -4.93
C ALA A 68 -4.77 -7.77 -6.28
N GLU A 69 -4.41 -7.13 -7.39
CA GLU A 69 -4.76 -7.59 -8.74
C GLU A 69 -3.93 -8.82 -9.17
N ASP A 70 -2.64 -8.82 -8.87
CA ASP A 70 -1.70 -9.90 -9.23
C ASP A 70 -2.09 -11.23 -8.57
N LEU A 71 -2.58 -11.18 -7.33
CA LEU A 71 -3.11 -12.34 -6.61
C LEU A 71 -4.37 -12.96 -7.26
N ASP A 72 -5.01 -12.26 -8.21
CA ASP A 72 -6.19 -12.73 -8.95
C ASP A 72 -5.93 -13.04 -10.43
N ARG A 73 -4.69 -12.92 -10.90
CA ARG A 73 -4.33 -13.14 -12.31
C ARG A 73 -4.59 -14.58 -12.80
N ASP A 74 -4.89 -15.53 -11.91
CA ASP A 74 -5.25 -16.89 -12.32
C ASP A 74 -6.62 -16.93 -13.03
N PRO A 75 -6.69 -17.43 -14.28
CA PRO A 75 -7.94 -17.51 -15.04
C PRO A 75 -9.01 -18.42 -14.40
N ARG A 76 -8.66 -19.23 -13.40
CA ARG A 76 -9.60 -20.02 -12.58
C ARG A 76 -10.17 -19.23 -11.39
N GLY A 77 -9.72 -18.00 -11.15
CA GLY A 77 -10.15 -17.13 -10.05
C GLY A 77 -10.06 -17.83 -8.69
N ALA A 78 -11.10 -17.70 -7.88
CA ALA A 78 -11.20 -18.35 -6.56
C ALA A 78 -11.07 -19.89 -6.57
N ARG A 79 -11.15 -20.55 -7.74
CA ARG A 79 -10.98 -22.01 -7.90
C ARG A 79 -9.56 -22.42 -8.28
N SER A 80 -8.62 -21.48 -8.34
CA SER A 80 -7.23 -21.83 -8.56
C SER A 80 -6.72 -22.71 -7.42
N PRO A 81 -6.11 -23.88 -7.73
CA PRO A 81 -5.61 -24.79 -6.70
C PRO A 81 -4.27 -24.36 -6.10
N GLY A 82 -3.62 -23.33 -6.64
CA GLY A 82 -2.28 -22.92 -6.22
C GLY A 82 -2.28 -21.83 -5.15
N PRO A 83 -1.27 -21.82 -4.26
CA PRO A 83 -0.98 -20.61 -3.52
C PRO A 83 -0.44 -19.56 -4.50
N HIS A 84 -1.06 -18.38 -4.53
CA HIS A 84 -0.53 -17.23 -5.26
C HIS A 84 0.26 -16.37 -4.29
N HIS A 85 1.48 -16.04 -4.69
CA HIS A 85 2.42 -15.30 -3.86
C HIS A 85 2.74 -13.97 -4.51
N ALA A 86 2.79 -12.93 -3.69
CA ALA A 86 3.27 -11.61 -4.07
C ALA A 86 4.03 -11.01 -2.87
N THR A 87 5.01 -10.16 -3.15
CA THR A 87 5.78 -9.45 -2.13
C THR A 87 5.80 -7.97 -2.45
N LEU A 88 5.80 -7.16 -1.39
CA LEU A 88 6.14 -5.76 -1.44
C LEU A 88 7.51 -5.61 -0.77
N ASP A 89 8.46 -5.09 -1.53
CA ASP A 89 9.82 -4.85 -1.09
C ASP A 89 9.92 -3.37 -0.67
N PHE A 90 10.58 -3.08 0.45
CA PHE A 90 10.79 -1.70 0.89
C PHE A 90 12.18 -1.21 0.43
N THR A 91 12.23 -0.07 -0.25
CA THR A 91 13.44 0.38 -0.97
C THR A 91 14.68 0.56 -0.12
N GLU A 92 14.52 0.93 1.16
CA GLU A 92 15.62 1.21 2.09
C GLU A 92 15.90 0.06 3.08
N SER A 93 15.24 -1.09 2.94
CA SER A 93 15.52 -2.27 3.76
C SER A 93 15.47 -3.58 2.98
N ALA A 94 15.93 -4.66 3.61
CA ALA A 94 15.74 -6.02 3.08
C ALA A 94 14.43 -6.64 3.58
N ASP A 95 13.61 -5.87 4.31
CA ASP A 95 12.35 -6.34 4.84
C ASP A 95 11.30 -6.39 3.71
N LEU A 96 10.37 -7.32 3.86
CA LEU A 96 9.35 -7.70 2.90
C LEU A 96 8.00 -7.81 3.58
N LEU A 97 6.97 -7.31 2.90
CA LEU A 97 5.58 -7.64 3.21
C LEU A 97 5.11 -8.71 2.20
N SER A 98 4.85 -9.91 2.70
CA SER A 98 4.51 -11.09 1.91
C SER A 98 3.02 -11.39 1.94
N PHE A 99 2.46 -11.68 0.78
CA PHE A 99 1.06 -12.01 0.57
C PHE A 99 0.93 -13.42 0.00
N THR A 100 0.17 -14.27 0.68
CA THR A 100 -0.10 -15.65 0.24
C THR A 100 -1.59 -15.88 0.12
N ARG A 101 -2.11 -15.98 -1.11
CA ARG A 101 -3.52 -16.30 -1.35
C ARG A 101 -3.74 -17.80 -1.43
N ARG A 102 -4.71 -18.32 -0.66
CA ARG A 102 -5.20 -19.71 -0.72
C ARG A 102 -6.72 -19.74 -0.55
N PHE A 103 -7.43 -20.41 -1.45
CA PHE A 103 -8.90 -20.58 -1.39
C PHE A 103 -9.67 -19.26 -1.18
N GLY A 104 -9.22 -18.16 -1.80
CA GLY A 104 -9.86 -16.85 -1.69
C GLY A 104 -9.50 -16.05 -0.43
N TRP A 105 -8.72 -16.62 0.48
CA TRP A 105 -8.14 -15.92 1.64
C TRP A 105 -6.72 -15.49 1.32
N VAL A 106 -6.27 -14.39 1.91
CA VAL A 106 -4.90 -13.89 1.81
C VAL A 106 -4.31 -13.80 3.21
N GLU A 107 -3.18 -14.48 3.39
CA GLU A 107 -2.32 -14.34 4.56
C GLU A 107 -1.28 -13.26 4.29
N ILE A 108 -1.15 -12.29 5.19
CA ILE A 108 -0.22 -11.16 5.08
C ILE A 108 0.79 -11.26 6.23
N THR A 109 2.08 -11.20 5.90
CA THR A 109 3.17 -11.33 6.88
C THR A 109 4.26 -10.32 6.61
N GLY A 110 4.73 -9.63 7.65
CA GLY A 110 5.95 -8.84 7.62
C GLY A 110 7.12 -9.64 8.18
N ASP A 111 8.31 -9.47 7.60
CA ASP A 111 9.51 -10.19 8.02
C ASP A 111 10.41 -9.38 8.97
N TRP A 112 10.02 -8.18 9.37
CA TRP A 112 10.71 -7.41 10.41
C TRP A 112 10.32 -7.91 11.82
N PRO A 113 11.17 -7.69 12.85
CA PRO A 113 10.96 -8.28 14.18
C PRO A 113 9.57 -8.04 14.79
N ALA A 114 9.08 -6.79 14.77
CA ALA A 114 7.77 -6.45 15.33
C ALA A 114 6.62 -7.18 14.63
N ALA A 115 6.63 -7.25 13.29
CA ALA A 115 5.62 -7.99 12.53
C ALA A 115 5.66 -9.50 12.80
N ARG A 116 6.85 -10.08 13.01
CA ARG A 116 6.99 -11.50 13.32
C ARG A 116 6.38 -11.87 14.67
N ASP A 117 6.52 -10.99 15.65
CA ASP A 117 5.95 -11.17 16.98
C ASP A 117 4.41 -11.07 16.94
N GLU A 118 3.88 -10.15 16.13
CA GLU A 118 2.43 -9.98 15.97
C GLU A 118 1.78 -11.16 15.25
N GLY A 119 2.49 -11.76 14.27
CA GLY A 119 2.06 -12.90 13.45
C GLY A 119 1.25 -12.50 12.20
N PRO A 120 0.76 -13.48 11.40
CA PRO A 120 0.06 -13.20 10.15
C PRO A 120 -1.32 -12.55 10.38
N LEU A 121 -1.68 -11.61 9.50
CA LEU A 121 -3.06 -11.16 9.31
C LEU A 121 -3.72 -12.01 8.21
N THR A 122 -5.03 -12.24 8.30
CA THR A 122 -5.76 -13.06 7.32
C THR A 122 -7.09 -12.43 6.97
N PHE A 123 -7.28 -12.14 5.68
CA PHE A 123 -8.51 -11.51 5.17
C PHE A 123 -8.98 -12.19 3.90
N SER A 124 -10.22 -11.91 3.49
CA SER A 124 -10.65 -12.32 2.15
C SER A 124 -9.90 -11.50 1.09
N HIS A 125 -9.60 -12.11 -0.06
CA HIS A 125 -8.97 -11.41 -1.18
C HIS A 125 -9.84 -10.24 -1.69
N THR A 126 -11.16 -10.40 -1.66
CA THR A 126 -12.11 -9.33 -2.01
C THR A 126 -11.98 -8.13 -1.08
N GLU A 127 -11.85 -8.38 0.23
CA GLU A 127 -11.63 -7.34 1.23
C GLU A 127 -10.29 -6.66 1.01
N LEU A 128 -9.18 -7.40 0.85
CA LEU A 128 -7.87 -6.81 0.52
C LEU A 128 -7.94 -5.91 -0.71
N ARG A 129 -8.59 -6.37 -1.79
CA ARG A 129 -8.74 -5.60 -3.03
C ARG A 129 -9.55 -4.32 -2.82
N ARG A 130 -10.63 -4.39 -2.06
CA ARG A 130 -11.49 -3.24 -1.78
C ARG A 130 -10.76 -2.23 -0.91
N GLU A 131 -10.25 -2.65 0.23
CA GLU A 131 -9.62 -1.76 1.20
C GLU A 131 -8.32 -1.15 0.65
N ALA A 132 -7.54 -1.90 -0.16
CA ALA A 132 -6.36 -1.33 -0.84
C ALA A 132 -6.72 -0.17 -1.79
N ARG A 133 -7.85 -0.29 -2.50
CA ARG A 133 -8.33 0.77 -3.41
C ARG A 133 -8.93 1.92 -2.63
N ASP A 134 -9.74 1.66 -1.62
CA ASP A 134 -10.28 2.71 -0.75
C ASP A 134 -9.13 3.51 -0.11
N PHE A 135 -8.12 2.82 0.42
CA PHE A 135 -6.89 3.44 0.94
C PHE A 135 -6.17 4.31 -0.08
N LEU A 136 -5.96 3.83 -1.31
CA LEU A 136 -5.32 4.63 -2.36
C LEU A 136 -6.10 5.92 -2.66
N HIS A 137 -7.42 5.84 -2.75
CA HIS A 137 -8.27 7.01 -3.02
C HIS A 137 -8.24 8.01 -1.87
N ASP A 138 -8.35 7.52 -0.64
CA ASP A 138 -8.36 8.36 0.55
C ASP A 138 -6.98 9.01 0.78
N LEU A 139 -5.89 8.26 0.57
CA LEU A 139 -4.53 8.81 0.59
C LEU A 139 -4.33 9.89 -0.47
N VAL A 140 -4.74 9.64 -1.73
CA VAL A 140 -4.58 10.65 -2.79
C VAL A 140 -5.41 11.89 -2.48
N ALA A 141 -6.63 11.74 -1.96
CA ALA A 141 -7.44 12.88 -1.54
C ALA A 141 -6.71 13.72 -0.48
N ASP A 142 -6.23 13.09 0.59
CA ASP A 142 -5.49 13.76 1.65
C ASP A 142 -4.23 14.47 1.12
N LEU A 143 -3.43 13.78 0.31
CA LEU A 143 -2.22 14.36 -0.27
C LEU A 143 -2.56 15.54 -1.19
N THR A 144 -3.64 15.46 -1.99
CA THR A 144 -4.03 16.58 -2.85
C THR A 144 -4.55 17.78 -2.08
N ASP A 145 -5.18 17.56 -0.92
CA ASP A 145 -5.61 18.64 -0.02
C ASP A 145 -4.42 19.31 0.68
N MET A 146 -3.38 18.54 1.01
CA MET A 146 -2.16 19.05 1.64
C MET A 146 -1.17 19.70 0.67
N HIS A 147 -1.12 19.24 -0.58
CA HIS A 147 -0.08 19.61 -1.55
C HIS A 147 -0.67 20.26 -2.80
N GLU A 148 -0.55 21.59 -2.90
CA GLU A 148 -1.09 22.35 -4.02
C GLU A 148 -0.53 21.85 -5.36
N GLY A 149 -1.44 21.58 -6.31
CA GLY A 149 -1.07 21.16 -7.66
C GLY A 149 -0.82 19.66 -7.83
N LEU A 150 -0.77 18.87 -6.76
CA LEU A 150 -0.66 17.41 -6.89
C LEU A 150 -1.85 16.82 -7.67
N ALA A 151 -3.04 17.39 -7.49
CA ALA A 151 -4.25 16.99 -8.23
C ALA A 151 -4.16 17.24 -9.75
N ASP A 152 -3.23 18.08 -10.22
CA ASP A 152 -3.01 18.34 -11.64
C ASP A 152 -1.91 17.43 -12.24
N ASN A 153 -1.28 16.57 -11.43
CA ASN A 153 -0.19 15.72 -11.87
C ASN A 153 -0.70 14.55 -12.74
N PRO A 154 -0.23 14.39 -13.99
CA PRO A 154 -0.67 13.31 -14.88
C PRO A 154 -0.38 11.89 -14.36
N ALA A 155 0.67 11.72 -13.55
CA ALA A 155 0.98 10.43 -12.94
C ALA A 155 -0.11 10.03 -11.92
N VAL A 156 -0.59 11.00 -11.12
CA VAL A 156 -1.70 10.79 -10.18
C VAL A 156 -2.98 10.44 -10.94
N TRP A 157 -3.29 11.14 -12.04
CA TRP A 157 -4.45 10.77 -12.88
C TRP A 157 -4.36 9.36 -13.45
N THR A 158 -3.18 9.01 -13.96
CA THR A 158 -2.92 7.68 -14.53
C THR A 158 -3.14 6.60 -13.46
N LEU A 159 -2.62 6.83 -12.25
CA LEU A 159 -2.79 5.95 -11.11
C LEU A 159 -4.27 5.78 -10.73
N MET A 160 -5.00 6.89 -10.55
CA MET A 160 -6.40 6.84 -10.16
C MET A 160 -7.31 6.22 -11.23
N SER A 161 -6.97 6.42 -12.51
CA SER A 161 -7.71 5.80 -13.62
C SER A 161 -7.52 4.28 -13.69
N ARG A 162 -6.35 3.79 -13.26
CA ARG A 162 -6.02 2.36 -13.26
C ARG A 162 -6.75 1.62 -12.14
N PHE A 163 -6.93 2.26 -10.99
CA PHE A 163 -7.55 1.67 -9.81
C PHE A 163 -8.80 2.46 -9.39
N PRO A 164 -9.92 2.33 -10.11
CA PRO A 164 -11.17 2.97 -9.71
C PRO A 164 -11.68 2.38 -8.39
N ARG A 165 -12.37 3.22 -7.60
CA ARG A 165 -13.04 2.81 -6.35
C ARG A 165 -14.08 1.72 -6.65
N VAL A 166 -14.18 0.72 -5.77
CA VAL A 166 -15.03 -0.49 -5.96
C VAL A 166 -16.41 -0.26 -5.37
#